data_AF-A0AAV2EFR6-F1
#
_entry.id   AF-A0AAV2EFR6-F1
#
_cell.length_a   1.000
_cell.length_b   1.000
_cell.length_c   1.000
_cell.angle_alpha   90.00
_cell.angle_beta   90.00
_cell.angle_gamma   90.00
#
_symmetry.space_group_name_H-M   'P 1'
#
loop_
_entity.id
_entity.type
_entity.pdbx_description
1 polymer ?
#
loop_
_entity_poly.entity_id
_entity_poly.type
_entity_poly.pdbx_seq_one_letter_code
_entity_poly.pdbx_strand_id
1 'polypeptide(L)'
;MTEAFIRKKPGMASVKDMPLLQDGPPPGGFAPVRYTRRIPTKGPSAVAIFLTALGAFSYGLYEVGKGNKIRRALKDEKYTARMAILPLLQAEEDERFSKEWRKYLEYESEVMKDVPGWKVGESVYNSGRWMPPASGELRPDVW
;
A
#
# COMPACT_ATOMS: atom_id res chain seq x y z
N MET A 1 -43.48 70.58 -39.29
CA MET A 1 -44.51 71.29 -38.48
C MET A 1 -45.58 70.35 -37.88
N THR A 2 -45.54 69.03 -38.11
CA THR A 2 -46.56 68.07 -37.62
C THR A 2 -46.31 67.54 -36.21
N GLU A 3 -45.05 67.42 -35.79
CA GLU A 3 -44.62 66.96 -34.46
C GLU A 3 -45.24 67.78 -33.31
N ALA A 4 -45.41 69.10 -33.51
CA ALA A 4 -45.99 70.01 -32.52
C ALA A 4 -47.47 69.71 -32.22
N PHE A 5 -48.19 69.11 -33.17
CA PHE A 5 -49.57 68.71 -33.00
C PHE A 5 -49.69 67.34 -32.34
N ILE A 6 -48.74 66.44 -32.61
CA ILE A 6 -48.71 65.07 -32.09
C ILE A 6 -48.27 65.05 -30.62
N ARG A 7 -47.20 65.77 -30.26
CA ARG A 7 -46.65 65.82 -28.89
C ARG A 7 -47.20 67.01 -28.11
N LYS A 8 -48.49 67.30 -28.22
CA LYS A 8 -49.10 68.50 -27.65
C LYS A 8 -49.30 68.35 -26.14
N LYS A 9 -48.71 69.25 -25.35
CA LYS A 9 -49.01 69.41 -23.91
C LYS A 9 -49.94 70.61 -23.69
N PRO A 10 -51.00 70.51 -22.86
CA PRO A 10 -51.83 71.67 -22.52
C PRO A 10 -51.00 72.78 -21.87
N GLY A 11 -51.11 74.02 -22.36
CA GLY A 11 -50.38 75.19 -21.82
C GLY A 11 -48.97 75.42 -22.38
N MET A 12 -48.59 74.76 -23.46
CA MET A 12 -47.28 74.93 -24.11
C MET A 12 -47.18 76.30 -24.81
N ALA A 13 -46.24 77.16 -24.41
CA ALA A 13 -46.03 78.48 -25.01
C ALA A 13 -45.00 78.47 -26.16
N SER A 14 -44.08 77.50 -26.15
CA SER A 14 -43.00 77.36 -27.14
C SER A 14 -42.79 75.91 -27.55
N VAL A 15 -42.24 75.70 -28.75
CA VAL A 15 -41.85 74.38 -29.27
C VAL A 15 -40.84 73.69 -28.34
N LYS A 16 -40.07 74.44 -27.55
CA LYS A 16 -39.08 73.89 -26.60
C LYS A 16 -39.71 73.14 -25.42
N ASP A 17 -40.97 73.42 -25.09
CA ASP A 17 -41.66 72.84 -23.93
C ASP A 17 -42.45 71.55 -24.28
N MET A 18 -42.20 70.98 -25.46
CA MET A 18 -42.81 69.72 -25.87
C MET A 18 -42.41 68.59 -24.91
N PRO A 19 -43.36 67.73 -24.51
CA PRO A 19 -43.09 66.57 -23.68
C PRO A 19 -42.21 65.57 -24.45
N LEU A 20 -41.08 65.22 -23.82
CA LEU A 20 -40.17 64.19 -24.31
C LEU A 20 -40.10 63.09 -23.24
N LEU A 21 -40.93 62.06 -23.42
CA LEU A 21 -40.85 60.84 -22.62
C LEU A 21 -40.03 59.83 -23.40
N GLN A 22 -38.76 59.69 -23.04
CA GLN A 22 -37.84 58.72 -23.60
C GLN A 22 -37.62 57.59 -22.60
N ASP A 23 -37.40 56.38 -23.10
CA ASP A 23 -36.94 55.28 -22.26
C ASP A 23 -35.53 55.60 -21.74
N GLY A 24 -35.34 55.50 -20.44
CA GLY A 24 -34.16 55.98 -19.76
C GLY A 24 -34.03 55.35 -18.38
N PRO A 25 -32.82 55.40 -17.78
CA PRO A 25 -32.63 54.88 -16.44
C PRO A 25 -33.54 55.64 -15.46
N PRO A 26 -34.02 54.97 -14.41
CA PRO A 26 -34.77 55.65 -13.35
C PRO A 26 -33.91 56.76 -12.73
N PRO A 27 -34.54 57.80 -12.14
CA PRO A 27 -33.80 58.83 -11.43
C PRO A 27 -32.99 58.19 -10.28
N GLY A 28 -31.66 58.21 -10.39
CA GLY A 28 -30.73 57.52 -9.49
C GLY A 28 -29.96 56.34 -10.09
N GLY A 29 -30.29 55.89 -11.31
CA GLY A 29 -29.59 54.81 -12.01
C GLY A 29 -29.93 53.41 -11.51
N PHE A 30 -29.30 52.38 -12.11
CA PHE A 30 -29.45 50.98 -11.71
C PHE A 30 -28.48 50.60 -10.59
N ALA A 31 -28.78 49.53 -9.87
CA ALA A 31 -27.86 48.96 -8.89
C ALA A 31 -26.49 48.65 -9.53
N PRO A 32 -25.38 48.84 -8.79
CA PRO A 32 -24.05 48.63 -9.34
C PRO A 32 -23.86 47.17 -9.73
N VAL A 33 -23.77 46.92 -11.04
CA VAL A 33 -23.50 45.58 -11.58
C VAL A 33 -22.03 45.27 -11.35
N ARG A 34 -21.77 44.19 -10.62
CA ARG A 34 -20.39 43.73 -10.37
C ARG A 34 -19.88 42.99 -11.61
N TYR A 35 -18.92 43.58 -12.30
CA TYR A 35 -18.31 43.03 -13.52
C TYR A 35 -16.96 42.32 -13.27
N THR A 36 -16.34 42.56 -12.12
CA THR A 36 -15.02 42.01 -11.78
C THR A 36 -15.10 40.57 -11.28
N ARG A 37 -14.16 39.72 -11.71
CA ARG A 37 -13.99 38.36 -11.17
C ARG A 37 -13.52 38.41 -9.71
N ARG A 38 -14.19 37.67 -8.83
CA ARG A 38 -13.76 37.46 -7.43
C ARG A 38 -13.64 35.97 -7.14
N ILE A 39 -12.40 35.47 -7.10
CA ILE A 39 -12.10 34.13 -6.63
C ILE A 39 -11.50 34.23 -5.23
N PRO A 40 -12.20 33.75 -4.19
CA PRO A 40 -11.65 33.75 -2.86
C PRO A 40 -10.66 32.58 -2.68
N THR A 41 -9.42 32.88 -2.33
CA THR A 41 -8.41 31.87 -1.94
C THR A 41 -8.52 31.57 -0.46
N LYS A 42 -9.47 30.70 -0.08
CA LYS A 42 -9.73 30.29 1.32
C LYS A 42 -9.00 29.02 1.76
N GLY A 43 -7.97 28.62 1.02
CA GLY A 43 -7.17 27.43 1.36
C GLY A 43 -6.23 27.67 2.54
N PRO A 44 -5.77 26.60 3.20
CA PRO A 44 -4.73 26.70 4.21
C PRO A 44 -3.44 27.28 3.59
N SER A 45 -2.66 28.01 4.39
CA SER A 45 -1.38 28.56 3.95
C SER A 45 -0.40 27.44 3.61
N ALA A 46 0.60 27.73 2.76
CA ALA A 46 1.63 26.76 2.38
C ALA A 46 2.35 26.17 3.61
N VAL A 47 2.63 27.00 4.61
CA VAL A 47 3.25 26.59 5.88
C VAL A 47 2.34 25.65 6.66
N ALA A 48 1.03 25.93 6.73
CA ALA A 48 0.08 25.06 7.41
C ALA A 48 0.02 23.67 6.76
N ILE A 49 0.00 23.61 5.43
CA ILE A 49 0.03 22.33 4.68
C ILE A 49 1.32 21.57 4.98
N PHE A 50 2.47 22.25 4.89
CA PHE A 50 3.78 21.62 5.10
C PHE A 50 3.93 21.06 6.52
N LEU A 51 3.61 21.86 7.54
CA LEU A 51 3.70 21.42 8.93
C LEU A 51 2.74 20.28 9.24
N THR A 52 1.54 20.29 8.65
CA THR A 52 0.58 19.20 8.83
C THR A 52 1.11 17.90 8.22
N ALA A 53 1.65 17.96 6.99
CA ALA A 53 2.24 16.80 6.33
C ALA A 53 3.45 16.25 7.11
N LEU A 54 4.34 17.14 7.56
CA LEU A 54 5.52 16.77 8.33
C LEU A 54 5.14 16.19 9.71
N GLY A 55 4.15 16.77 10.38
CA GLY A 55 3.62 16.27 11.64
C GLY A 55 3.00 14.88 11.49
N ALA A 56 2.14 14.69 10.49
CA ALA A 56 1.54 13.40 10.19
C ALA A 56 2.59 12.34 9.84
N PHE A 57 3.60 12.71 9.04
CA PHE A 57 4.68 11.80 8.66
C PHE A 57 5.56 11.39 9.83
N SER A 58 6.01 12.36 10.64
CA SER A 58 6.86 12.08 11.81
C SER A 58 6.14 11.21 12.85
N TYR A 59 4.87 11.50 13.12
CA TYR A 59 4.04 10.67 13.99
C TYR A 59 3.79 9.28 13.40
N GLY A 60 3.51 9.19 12.08
CA GLY A 60 3.34 7.92 11.38
C GLY A 60 4.57 7.01 11.49
N LEU A 61 5.77 7.57 11.30
CA LEU A 61 7.02 6.81 11.47
C LEU A 61 7.23 6.30 12.90
N TYR A 62 6.83 7.09 13.90
CA TYR A 62 6.90 6.69 15.30
C TYR A 62 5.98 5.49 15.60
N GLU A 63 4.74 5.52 15.12
CA GLU A 63 3.80 4.40 15.27
C GLU A 63 4.24 3.16 14.49
N VAL A 64 4.81 3.32 13.29
CA VAL A 64 5.43 2.21 12.54
C VAL A 64 6.57 1.59 13.34
N GLY A 65 7.41 2.40 14.00
CA GLY A 65 8.48 1.92 14.87
C GLY A 65 7.96 1.05 16.02
N LYS A 66 6.91 1.50 16.72
CA LYS A 66 6.23 0.71 17.75
C LYS A 66 5.65 -0.58 17.20
N GLY A 67 4.95 -0.52 16.09
CA GLY A 67 4.35 -1.69 15.44
C GLY A 67 5.40 -2.73 15.04
N ASN A 68 6.55 -2.29 14.52
CA ASN A 68 7.66 -3.17 14.20
C ASN A 68 8.28 -3.83 15.43
N LYS A 69 8.37 -3.11 16.56
CA LYS A 69 8.83 -3.69 17.84
C LYS A 69 7.90 -4.79 18.32
N ILE A 70 6.58 -4.56 18.27
CA ILE A 70 5.57 -5.56 18.65
C ILE A 70 5.64 -6.76 17.70
N ARG A 71 5.70 -6.53 16.39
CA ARG A 71 5.82 -7.60 15.40
C ARG A 71 7.07 -8.45 15.60
N ARG A 72 8.19 -7.84 16.01
CA ARG A 72 9.41 -8.57 16.35
C ARG A 72 9.19 -9.47 17.56
N ALA A 73 8.62 -8.94 18.64
CA ALA A 73 8.30 -9.73 19.83
C ALA A 73 7.41 -10.94 19.51
N LEU A 74 6.37 -10.77 18.67
CA LEU A 74 5.51 -11.88 18.23
C LEU A 74 6.25 -12.92 17.37
N LYS A 75 7.19 -12.48 16.51
CA LYS A 75 8.03 -13.42 15.75
C LYS A 75 8.98 -14.17 16.66
N ASP A 76 9.57 -13.49 17.64
CA ASP A 76 10.49 -14.09 18.61
C ASP A 76 9.76 -15.12 19.47
N GLU A 77 8.53 -14.85 19.90
CA GLU A 77 7.66 -15.81 20.57
C GLU A 77 7.41 -17.04 19.69
N LYS A 78 7.04 -16.85 18.42
CA LYS A 78 6.84 -17.94 17.46
C LYS A 78 8.11 -18.77 17.27
N TYR A 79 9.27 -18.14 17.16
CA TYR A 79 10.54 -18.85 17.03
C TYR A 79 10.89 -19.61 18.30
N THR A 80 10.65 -19.02 19.47
CA THR A 80 10.89 -19.67 20.77
C THR A 80 10.00 -20.90 20.94
N ALA A 81 8.71 -20.80 20.59
CA ALA A 81 7.80 -21.94 20.61
C ALA A 81 8.26 -23.06 19.67
N ARG A 82 8.74 -22.72 18.46
CA ARG A 82 9.32 -23.70 17.53
C ARG A 82 10.57 -24.35 18.08
N MET A 83 11.49 -23.56 18.65
CA MET A 83 12.73 -24.08 19.24
C MET A 83 12.44 -25.02 20.42
N ALA A 84 11.39 -24.76 21.20
CA ALA A 84 11.00 -25.61 22.32
C ALA A 84 10.52 -27.01 21.87
N ILE A 85 9.80 -27.10 20.74
CA ILE A 85 9.29 -28.38 20.22
C ILE A 85 10.26 -29.09 19.26
N LEU A 86 11.25 -28.38 18.73
CA LEU A 86 12.19 -28.89 17.72
C LEU A 86 12.90 -30.18 18.14
N PRO A 87 13.41 -30.34 19.38
CA PRO A 87 14.11 -31.57 19.76
C PRO A 87 13.22 -32.81 19.70
N LEU A 88 11.92 -32.68 19.99
CA LEU A 88 10.97 -33.78 19.92
C LEU A 88 10.72 -34.18 18.46
N LEU A 89 10.45 -33.20 17.59
CA LEU A 89 10.26 -33.45 16.15
C LEU A 89 11.52 -34.04 15.51
N GLN A 90 12.71 -33.58 15.92
CA GLN A 90 13.98 -34.12 15.44
C GLN A 90 14.16 -35.58 15.86
N ALA A 91 13.84 -35.92 17.10
CA ALA A 91 13.94 -37.31 17.58
C ALA A 91 12.97 -38.25 16.83
N GLU A 92 11.73 -37.81 16.57
CA GLU A 92 10.77 -38.58 15.78
C GLU A 92 11.26 -38.81 14.34
N GLU A 93 11.86 -37.79 13.73
CA GLU A 93 12.43 -37.87 12.39
C GLU A 93 13.69 -38.75 12.34
N ASP A 94 14.55 -38.68 13.35
CA ASP A 94 15.74 -39.53 13.49
C ASP A 94 15.33 -41.02 13.65
N GLU A 95 14.26 -41.30 14.40
CA GLU A 95 13.68 -42.65 14.50
C GLU A 95 13.13 -43.13 13.15
N ARG A 96 12.38 -42.28 12.45
CA ARG A 96 11.83 -42.58 11.12
C ARG A 96 12.96 -42.90 10.14
N PHE A 97 13.98 -42.05 10.08
CA PHE A 97 15.15 -42.22 9.23
C PHE A 97 15.91 -43.50 9.58
N SER A 98 16.17 -43.76 10.87
CA SER A 98 16.88 -44.97 11.30
C SER A 98 16.15 -46.25 10.91
N LYS A 99 14.81 -46.26 11.00
CA LYS A 99 13.99 -47.40 10.56
C LYS A 99 14.10 -47.61 9.04
N GLU A 100 14.00 -46.53 8.26
CA GLU A 100 14.09 -46.62 6.81
C GLU A 100 15.49 -47.00 6.33
N TRP A 101 16.52 -46.48 6.98
CA TRP A 101 17.91 -46.82 6.70
C TRP A 101 18.22 -48.28 6.97
N ARG A 102 17.67 -48.86 8.05
CA ARG A 102 17.78 -50.32 8.31
C ARG A 102 17.17 -51.16 7.20
N LYS A 103 15.96 -50.81 6.73
CA LYS A 103 15.34 -51.51 5.59
C LYS A 103 16.19 -51.42 4.33
N TYR A 104 16.76 -50.24 4.06
CA TYR A 104 17.65 -50.03 2.92
C TYR A 104 18.91 -50.92 3.02
N LEU A 105 19.53 -51.01 4.20
CA LEU A 105 20.70 -51.87 4.43
C LEU A 105 20.36 -53.36 4.34
N GLU A 106 19.20 -53.79 4.83
CA GLU A 106 18.70 -55.17 4.68
C GLU A 106 18.52 -55.50 3.19
N TYR A 107 17.87 -54.62 2.44
CA TYR A 107 17.74 -54.74 0.98
C TYR A 107 19.09 -54.80 0.26
N GLU A 108 20.02 -53.90 0.62
CA GLU A 108 21.38 -53.90 0.07
C GLU A 108 22.09 -55.25 0.32
N SER A 109 21.96 -55.80 1.53
CA SER A 109 22.58 -57.08 1.90
C SER A 109 22.02 -58.27 1.12
N GLU A 110 20.71 -58.27 0.84
CA GLU A 110 20.05 -59.33 0.08
C GLU A 110 20.45 -59.28 -1.39
N VAL A 111 20.49 -58.09 -1.98
CA VAL A 111 20.79 -57.88 -3.40
C VAL A 111 22.29 -58.09 -3.71
N MET A 112 23.18 -57.70 -2.80
CA MET A 112 24.64 -57.71 -3.04
C MET A 112 25.37 -58.97 -2.53
N LYS A 113 24.64 -59.99 -2.05
CA LYS A 113 25.21 -61.22 -1.47
C LYS A 113 26.20 -61.96 -2.37
N ASP A 114 26.00 -61.90 -3.69
CA ASP A 114 26.77 -62.66 -4.68
C ASP A 114 27.95 -61.85 -5.27
N VAL A 115 28.13 -60.58 -4.85
CA VAL A 115 29.15 -59.67 -5.40
C VAL A 115 30.43 -59.74 -4.54
N PRO A 116 31.57 -60.17 -5.10
CA PRO A 116 32.80 -60.31 -4.33
C PRO A 116 33.37 -58.95 -3.92
N GLY A 117 33.74 -58.81 -2.65
CA GLY A 117 34.38 -57.60 -2.10
C GLY A 117 33.41 -56.48 -1.71
N TRP A 118 32.09 -56.67 -1.86
CA TRP A 118 31.10 -55.70 -1.39
C TRP A 118 30.96 -55.72 0.14
N LYS A 119 31.01 -54.56 0.77
CA LYS A 119 30.75 -54.40 2.21
C LYS A 119 29.46 -53.60 2.40
N VAL A 120 28.46 -54.26 2.95
CA VAL A 120 27.15 -53.65 3.22
C VAL A 120 27.30 -52.48 4.19
N GLY A 121 26.71 -51.33 3.85
CA GLY A 121 26.74 -50.13 4.70
C GLY A 121 28.11 -49.44 4.80
N GLU A 122 29.03 -49.73 3.88
CA GLU A 122 30.31 -49.00 3.81
C GLU A 122 30.08 -47.52 3.48
N SER A 123 30.69 -46.62 4.26
CA SER A 123 30.58 -45.19 4.03
C SER A 123 31.32 -44.80 2.74
N VAL A 124 30.60 -44.18 1.81
CA VAL A 124 31.17 -43.58 0.59
C VAL A 124 32.05 -42.36 0.92
N TYR A 125 31.87 -41.77 2.11
CA TYR A 125 32.67 -40.63 2.57
C TYR A 125 33.89 -41.09 3.36
N ASN A 126 35.05 -40.53 3.03
CA ASN A 126 36.35 -40.88 3.63
C ASN A 126 36.64 -40.16 4.96
N SER A 127 35.80 -39.20 5.36
CA SER A 127 36.07 -38.30 6.50
C SER A 127 35.72 -38.90 7.86
N GLY A 128 35.08 -40.08 7.90
CA GLY A 128 34.57 -40.70 9.12
C GLY A 128 33.39 -39.95 9.76
N ARG A 129 32.92 -38.87 9.13
CA ARG A 129 31.73 -38.12 9.57
C ARG A 129 30.50 -38.67 8.87
N TRP A 130 29.41 -38.83 9.62
CA TRP A 130 28.12 -39.14 9.04
C TRP A 130 27.61 -37.96 8.20
N MET A 131 27.03 -38.27 7.05
CA MET A 131 26.37 -37.32 6.16
C MET A 131 25.02 -37.90 5.75
N PRO A 132 23.96 -37.09 5.65
CA PRO A 132 22.67 -37.56 5.16
C PRO A 132 22.79 -38.01 3.69
N PRO A 133 22.04 -39.05 3.28
CA PRO A 133 22.02 -39.49 1.88
C PRO A 133 21.42 -38.40 0.99
N ALA A 134 21.98 -38.23 -0.21
CA ALA A 134 21.50 -37.25 -1.19
C ALA A 134 20.67 -37.92 -2.29
N SER A 135 19.59 -37.28 -2.73
CA SER A 135 18.75 -37.76 -3.85
C SER A 135 19.35 -37.48 -5.23
N GLY A 136 20.37 -36.62 -5.32
CA GLY A 136 20.99 -36.19 -6.58
C GLY A 136 20.30 -34.99 -7.24
N GLU A 137 19.11 -34.60 -6.78
CA GLU A 137 18.40 -33.41 -7.25
C GLU A 137 18.71 -32.19 -6.38
N LEU A 138 18.73 -31.01 -7.00
CA LEU A 138 18.94 -29.76 -6.29
C LEU A 138 17.60 -29.20 -5.80
N ARG A 139 17.46 -29.04 -4.48
CA ARG A 139 16.23 -28.58 -3.78
C ARG A 139 15.00 -29.48 -3.98
N PRO A 140 15.08 -30.78 -3.63
CA PRO A 140 13.94 -31.69 -3.70
C PRO A 140 12.83 -31.37 -2.68
N ASP A 141 13.08 -30.44 -1.76
CA ASP A 141 12.13 -29.93 -0.76
C ASP A 141 11.21 -28.81 -1.29
N VAL A 142 11.53 -28.24 -2.46
CA VAL A 142 10.79 -27.15 -3.08
C VAL A 142 10.33 -27.58 -4.48
N TRP A 143 9.04 -27.92 -4.60
CA TRP A 143 8.39 -28.26 -5.88
C TRP A 143 7.65 -27.06 -6.46
#